data_AF-V5WFC0-F1
#
_entry.id   AF-V5WFC0-F1
#
_cell.length_a   1.000
_cell.length_b   1.000
_cell.length_c   1.000
_cell.angle_alpha   90.00
_cell.angle_beta   90.00
_cell.angle_gamma   90.00
#
_symmetry.space_group_name_H-M   'P 1'
#
loop_
_entity.id
_entity.type
_entity.pdbx_description
1 polymer ?
#
loop_
_entity_poly.entity_id
_entity_poly.type
_entity_poly.pdbx_seq_one_letter_code
_entity_poly.pdbx_strand_id
1 'polypeptide(L)'
;MADRNTTLLDCIKGNRYVTVQNALMRVSDQNLALALYYLHEEDRRYVLSFIAPAKTERVETALKRLEQVKVRDEYCSHAVELIIGHIRGMHGDRSSQAITGPGNGRELYRRGRN
;
A
#
# COMPACT_ATOMS: atom_id res chain seq x y z
N MET A 1 10.08 -9.81 14.03
CA MET A 1 9.04 -8.75 14.02
C MET A 1 9.64 -7.35 14.10
N ALA A 2 10.51 -7.03 15.07
CA ALA A 2 11.13 -5.70 15.20
C ALA A 2 11.72 -5.13 13.89
N ASP A 3 12.46 -5.95 13.15
CA ASP A 3 13.14 -5.56 11.91
C ASP A 3 12.22 -5.02 10.79
N ARG A 4 11.02 -5.59 10.64
CA ARG A 4 10.07 -5.18 9.58
C ARG A 4 9.27 -3.94 9.96
N ASN A 5 8.96 -3.79 11.24
CA ASN A 5 8.34 -2.58 11.77
C ASN A 5 9.28 -1.37 11.60
N THR A 6 10.56 -1.58 11.87
CA THR A 6 11.62 -0.61 11.56
C THR A 6 11.66 -0.31 10.06
N THR A 7 11.57 -1.33 9.20
CA THR A 7 11.55 -1.15 7.74
C THR A 7 10.37 -0.30 7.24
N LEU A 8 9.17 -0.49 7.79
CA LEU A 8 7.99 0.32 7.44
C LEU A 8 8.20 1.79 7.84
N LEU A 9 8.65 2.03 9.07
CA LEU A 9 8.86 3.38 9.59
C LEU A 9 9.98 4.09 8.85
N ASP A 10 11.08 3.41 8.53
CA ASP A 10 12.17 3.95 7.72
C ASP A 10 11.70 4.29 6.31
N CYS A 11 10.85 3.44 5.72
CA CYS A 11 10.23 3.71 4.43
C CYS A 11 9.33 4.95 4.49
N ILE A 12 8.54 5.14 5.56
CA ILE A 12 7.68 6.32 5.74
C ILE A 12 8.52 7.58 5.96
N LYS A 13 9.49 7.54 6.88
CA LYS A 13 10.36 8.67 7.23
C LYS A 13 11.26 9.10 6.06
N GLY A 14 11.64 8.16 5.19
CA GLY A 14 12.45 8.42 3.99
C GLY A 14 11.67 8.97 2.79
N ASN A 15 10.34 9.10 2.87
CA ASN A 15 9.50 9.54 1.76
C ASN A 15 8.78 10.87 2.05
N ARG A 16 8.38 11.57 0.98
CA ARG A 16 7.63 12.83 1.10
C ARG A 16 6.24 12.59 1.69
N TYR A 17 5.75 13.53 2.50
CA TYR A 17 4.44 13.46 3.13
C TYR A 17 3.31 13.10 2.16
N VAL A 18 3.23 13.81 1.03
CA VAL A 18 2.19 13.58 0.01
C VAL A 18 2.27 12.18 -0.60
N THR A 19 3.48 11.63 -0.80
CA THR A 19 3.67 10.27 -1.31
C THR A 19 3.13 9.24 -0.33
N VAL A 20 3.50 9.39 0.96
CA VAL A 20 3.04 8.50 2.03
C VAL A 20 1.52 8.60 2.19
N GLN A 21 0.98 9.82 2.28
CA GLN A 21 -0.45 10.04 2.38
C GLN A 21 -1.22 9.39 1.22
N ASN A 22 -0.80 9.62 -0.03
CA ASN A 22 -1.44 9.01 -1.19
C ASN A 22 -1.38 7.49 -1.17
N ALA A 23 -0.26 6.90 -0.74
CA ALA A 23 -0.11 5.46 -0.61
C ALA A 23 -1.06 4.91 0.46
N LEU A 24 -1.03 5.45 1.69
CA LEU A 24 -1.85 4.97 2.80
C LEU A 24 -3.36 5.16 2.54
N MET A 25 -3.75 6.22 1.85
CA MET A 25 -5.16 6.44 1.49
C MET A 25 -5.72 5.38 0.52
N ARG A 26 -4.86 4.71 -0.27
CA ARG A 26 -5.24 3.63 -1.21
C ARG A 26 -5.30 2.25 -0.56
N VAL A 27 -4.73 2.09 0.63
CA VAL A 27 -4.71 0.81 1.34
C VAL A 27 -6.01 0.62 2.13
N SER A 28 -6.52 -0.60 2.21
CA SER A 28 -7.71 -0.91 3.00
C SER A 28 -7.47 -0.68 4.49
N ASP A 29 -8.53 -0.33 5.22
CA ASP A 29 -8.43 -0.05 6.66
C ASP A 29 -7.95 -1.30 7.43
N GLN A 30 -8.32 -2.49 6.96
CA GLN A 30 -7.88 -3.78 7.51
C GLN A 30 -6.38 -4.00 7.32
N ASN A 31 -5.84 -3.72 6.12
CA ASN A 31 -4.41 -3.90 5.85
C ASN A 31 -3.58 -2.88 6.63
N LEU A 32 -4.07 -1.64 6.75
CA LEU A 32 -3.44 -0.65 7.64
C LEU A 32 -3.42 -1.14 9.08
N ALA A 33 -4.56 -1.63 9.61
CA ALA A 33 -4.61 -2.14 10.97
C ALA A 33 -3.65 -3.32 11.20
N LEU A 34 -3.58 -4.27 10.26
CA LEU A 34 -2.64 -5.40 10.34
C LEU A 34 -1.17 -4.93 10.35
N ALA A 35 -0.81 -3.97 9.51
CA ALA A 35 0.54 -3.44 9.45
C ALA A 35 0.94 -2.65 10.69
N LEU A 36 -0.02 -1.99 11.34
CA LEU A 36 0.19 -1.19 12.55
C LEU A 36 0.07 -2.01 13.85
N TYR A 37 -0.40 -3.25 13.78
CA TYR A 37 -0.78 -4.05 14.96
C TYR A 37 0.36 -4.22 15.97
N TYR A 38 1.58 -4.48 15.49
CA TYR A 38 2.77 -4.66 16.34
C TYR A 38 3.60 -3.38 16.53
N LEU A 39 3.16 -2.23 16.01
CA LEU A 39 3.84 -0.96 16.28
C LEU A 39 3.51 -0.45 17.67
N HIS A 40 4.52 0.17 18.29
CA HIS A 40 4.32 0.97 19.49
C HIS A 40 3.34 2.12 19.22
N GLU A 41 2.66 2.57 20.27
CA GLU A 41 1.59 3.56 20.16
C GLU A 41 2.06 4.87 19.51
N GLU A 42 3.26 5.33 19.84
CA GLU A 42 3.84 6.55 19.27
C GLU A 42 4.06 6.44 17.75
N ASP A 43 4.66 5.34 17.31
CA ASP A 43 4.88 5.06 15.89
C ASP A 43 3.55 4.91 15.14
N ARG A 44 2.57 4.26 15.76
CA ARG A 44 1.22 4.11 15.22
C ARG A 44 0.56 5.48 15.02
N ARG A 45 0.60 6.36 16.02
CA ARG A 45 0.07 7.73 15.92
C ARG A 45 0.78 8.53 14.82
N TYR A 46 2.10 8.36 14.71
CA TYR A 46 2.87 8.97 13.64
C TYR A 46 2.35 8.54 12.25
N VAL A 47 2.17 7.24 12.01
CA VAL A 47 1.64 6.76 10.71
C VAL A 47 0.20 7.21 10.46
N LEU A 48 -0.65 7.22 11.50
CA LEU A 48 -2.04 7.68 11.38
C LEU A 48 -2.15 9.19 11.07
N SER A 49 -1.12 10.00 11.38
CA SER A 49 -1.11 11.43 11.05
C SER A 49 -1.08 11.76 9.55
N PHE A 50 -0.82 10.76 8.70
CA PHE A 50 -0.80 10.91 7.24
C PHE A 50 -2.16 10.66 6.58
N ILE A 51 -3.16 10.16 7.30
CA ILE A 51 -4.48 9.83 6.76
C ILE A 51 -5.59 10.72 7.33
N ALA A 52 -6.72 10.78 6.64
CA ALA A 52 -7.86 11.60 7.06
C ALA A 52 -8.50 11.08 8.36
N PRO A 53 -9.03 11.96 9.23
CA PRO A 53 -9.61 11.57 10.53
C PRO A 53 -10.65 10.45 10.44
N ALA A 54 -11.55 10.52 9.45
CA ALA A 54 -12.56 9.48 9.24
C ALA A 54 -11.94 8.10 8.93
N LYS A 55 -10.79 8.05 8.25
CA LYS A 55 -10.07 6.80 7.99
C LYS A 55 -9.32 6.34 9.24
N THR A 56 -8.74 7.27 10.01
CA THR A 56 -8.11 6.99 11.30
C THR A 56 -9.05 6.25 12.24
N GLU A 57 -10.27 6.75 12.43
CA GLU A 57 -11.28 6.11 13.28
C GLU A 57 -11.60 4.67 12.85
N ARG A 58 -11.70 4.42 11.53
CA ARG A 58 -11.97 3.09 10.99
C ARG A 58 -10.79 2.13 11.20
N VAL A 59 -9.55 2.62 11.03
CA VAL A 59 -8.33 1.84 11.28
C VAL A 59 -8.18 1.51 12.76
N GLU A 60 -8.44 2.48 13.66
CA GLU A 60 -8.43 2.24 15.10
C GLU A 60 -9.49 1.23 15.53
N THR A 61 -10.68 1.31 14.95
CA THR A 61 -11.73 0.31 15.18
C THR A 61 -11.29 -1.08 14.72
N ALA A 62 -10.64 -1.18 13.57
CA ALA A 62 -10.09 -2.44 13.08
C ALA A 62 -8.98 -2.98 13.99
N LEU A 63 -8.08 -2.12 14.50
CA LEU A 63 -7.04 -2.50 15.46
C LEU A 63 -7.63 -3.10 16.74
N LYS A 64 -8.64 -2.47 17.32
CA LYS A 64 -9.34 -3.00 18.51
C LYS A 64 -9.95 -4.38 18.26
N ARG A 65 -10.45 -4.64 17.04
CA ARG A 65 -10.96 -5.96 16.65
C ARG A 65 -9.83 -6.99 16.53
N LEU A 66 -8.67 -6.58 16.01
CA LEU A 66 -7.49 -7.45 15.91
C LEU A 66 -6.96 -7.88 17.29
N GLU A 67 -7.13 -7.06 18.33
CA GLU A 67 -6.79 -7.44 19.72
C GLU A 67 -7.65 -8.60 20.25
N GLN A 68 -8.85 -8.78 19.71
CA GLN A 68 -9.79 -9.83 20.13
C GLN A 68 -9.58 -11.15 19.38
N VAL A 69 -8.71 -11.19 18.36
CA VAL A 69 -8.47 -12.37 17.53
C VAL A 69 -7.00 -12.72 17.47
N LYS A 70 -6.70 -14.02 17.34
CA LYS A 70 -5.33 -14.47 17.14
C LYS A 70 -4.89 -14.18 15.70
N VAL A 71 -4.15 -13.10 15.51
CA VAL A 71 -3.58 -12.74 14.21
C VAL A 71 -2.32 -13.56 13.94
N ARG A 72 -2.22 -14.16 12.74
CA ARG A 72 -0.99 -14.83 12.30
C ARG A 72 -0.01 -13.81 11.75
N ASP A 73 1.26 -14.01 12.09
CA ASP A 73 2.39 -13.14 11.72
C ASP A 73 2.50 -12.86 10.21
N GLU A 74 2.14 -13.85 9.41
CA GLU A 74 2.13 -13.82 7.94
C GLU A 74 1.21 -12.71 7.40
N TYR A 75 0.05 -12.48 8.02
CA TYR A 75 -0.89 -11.45 7.58
C TYR A 75 -0.37 -10.04 7.86
N CYS A 76 0.26 -9.84 9.01
CA CYS A 76 0.91 -8.58 9.34
C CYS A 76 2.08 -8.30 8.37
N SER A 77 2.90 -9.33 8.11
CA SER A 77 4.03 -9.22 7.18
C SER A 77 3.57 -8.85 5.76
N HIS A 78 2.55 -9.54 5.24
CA HIS A 78 2.00 -9.22 3.92
C HIS A 78 1.43 -7.78 3.89
N ALA A 79 0.75 -7.34 4.94
CA ALA A 79 0.19 -6.00 4.99
C ALA A 79 1.28 -4.90 4.97
N VAL A 80 2.38 -5.12 5.69
CA VAL A 80 3.55 -4.22 5.67
C VAL A 80 4.16 -4.15 4.27
N GLU A 81 4.40 -5.30 3.63
CA GLU A 81 4.96 -5.36 2.27
C GLU A 81 4.08 -4.66 1.24
N LEU A 82 2.76 -4.82 1.36
CA LEU A 82 1.78 -4.15 0.50
C LEU A 82 1.88 -2.63 0.62
N ILE A 83 1.94 -2.11 1.84
CA ILE A 83 2.06 -0.65 2.09
C ILE A 83 3.38 -0.13 1.53
N ILE A 84 4.50 -0.81 1.81
CA ILE A 84 5.81 -0.45 1.26
C ILE A 84 5.78 -0.46 -0.28
N GLY A 85 5.11 -1.45 -0.88
CA GLY A 85 4.91 -1.54 -2.32
C GLY A 85 4.14 -0.34 -2.89
N HIS A 86 3.11 0.14 -2.18
CA HIS A 86 2.40 1.37 -2.57
C HIS A 86 3.27 2.63 -2.41
N ILE A 87 4.03 2.76 -1.32
CA ILE A 87 4.91 3.93 -1.09
C ILE A 87 6.00 4.01 -2.16
N ARG A 88 6.61 2.88 -2.51
CA ARG A 88 7.66 2.79 -3.53
C ARG A 88 7.14 2.86 -4.96
N GLY A 89 5.83 2.95 -5.17
CA GLY A 89 5.23 2.93 -6.51
C GLY A 89 5.40 1.59 -7.25
N MET A 90 5.78 0.52 -6.57
CA MET A 90 5.96 -0.81 -7.16
C MET A 90 4.63 -1.51 -7.46
N HIS A 91 3.51 -0.99 -6.97
CA HIS A 91 2.17 -1.28 -7.49
C HIS A 91 1.87 -0.40 -8.71
N GLY A 92 2.75 -0.47 -9.71
CA GLY A 92 2.47 -0.06 -11.08
C GLY A 92 1.62 -1.14 -11.74
N ASP A 93 0.34 -0.83 -11.94
CA ASP A 93 -0.42 -1.22 -13.11
C ASP A 93 -0.17 -2.63 -13.69
N ARG A 94 -0.78 -3.67 -13.08
CA ARG A 94 -0.99 -4.96 -13.78
C ARG A 94 -2.07 -4.87 -14.88
N SER A 95 -2.43 -3.67 -15.37
CA SER A 95 -3.25 -3.50 -16.58
C SER A 95 -2.42 -3.31 -17.85
N SER A 96 -1.09 -3.44 -17.77
CA SER A 96 -0.18 -3.43 -18.94
C SER A 96 0.43 -4.80 -19.27
N GLN A 97 -0.30 -5.89 -19.03
CA GLN A 97 -0.07 -7.17 -19.71
C GLN A 97 -1.26 -7.54 -20.59
N ALA A 98 -1.64 -6.62 -21.47
CA ALA A 98 -2.30 -6.97 -22.72
C ALA A 98 -1.23 -6.94 -23.83
N ILE A 99 -0.70 -8.11 -24.14
CA ILE A 99 -0.24 -8.54 -25.47
C ILE A 99 0.81 -7.63 -26.15
N THR A 100 2.08 -7.80 -25.77
CA THR A 100 3.19 -7.66 -26.73
C THR A 100 3.85 -9.03 -26.89
N GLY A 101 3.19 -9.89 -27.67
CA GLY A 101 3.86 -11.05 -28.26
C GLY A 101 4.74 -10.58 -29.44
N PRO A 102 5.92 -11.17 -29.65
CA PRO A 102 6.74 -10.84 -30.80
C PRO A 102 6.21 -11.59 -32.02
N GLY A 103 5.80 -10.90 -33.08
CA GLY A 103 5.63 -11.55 -34.38
C GLY A 103 4.58 -10.97 -35.31
N ASN A 104 5.08 -10.31 -36.37
CA ASN A 104 4.59 -10.35 -37.74
C ASN A 104 3.11 -10.07 -38.05
N GLY A 105 2.89 -8.97 -38.79
CA GLY A 105 1.82 -8.97 -39.79
C GLY A 105 1.31 -7.60 -40.18
N ARG A 106 1.93 -7.02 -41.22
CA ARG A 106 1.32 -6.23 -42.32
C ARG A 106 0.38 -5.06 -41.95
N GLU A 107 0.81 -3.83 -42.22
CA GLU A 107 0.57 -3.11 -43.49
C GLU A 107 -0.86 -2.56 -43.66
N LEU A 108 -0.93 -1.25 -43.97
CA LEU A 108 -2.02 -0.51 -44.63
C LEU A 108 -3.21 -0.21 -43.67
N TYR A 109 -3.60 1.03 -43.41
CA TYR A 109 -4.07 2.02 -44.38
C TYR A 109 -3.60 3.45 -44.07
N ARG A 110 -2.80 3.99 -44.98
CA ARG A 110 -2.63 5.42 -45.24
C ARG A 110 -3.33 5.72 -46.55
N ARG A 111 -4.41 6.52 -46.53
CA ARG A 111 -5.03 7.33 -47.62
C ARG A 111 -6.48 7.61 -47.21
N GLY A 112 -7.07 8.79 -47.32
CA GLY A 112 -6.67 10.05 -47.95
C GLY A 112 -7.95 10.85 -48.19
N ARG A 113 -7.84 12.18 -48.13
CA ARG A 113 -8.79 13.17 -48.67
C ARG A 113 -9.46 12.71 -49.97
N ASN A 114 -10.78 12.87 -50.04
CA ASN A 114 -11.43 13.81 -50.96
C ASN A 114 -12.82 14.17 -50.42
#